data_AF-A0A6J6EY64-F1
#
_entry.id   AF-A0A6J6EY64-F1
#
_cell.length_a   1.000
_cell.length_b   1.000
_cell.length_c   1.000
_cell.angle_alpha   90.00
_cell.angle_beta   90.00
_cell.angle_gamma   90.00
#
_symmetry.space_group_name_H-M   'P 1'
#
loop_
_entity.id
_entity.type
_entity.pdbx_description
1 polymer ?
#
loop_
_entity_poly.entity_id
_entity_poly.type
_entity_poly.pdbx_seq_one_letter_code
_entity_poly.pdbx_strand_id
1 'polypeptide(L)'
;MWSWWQSGSVHRAPWPNASQLRDAAADGNPLAYAMGAEILSAARRAKTESKRSLKWPVDVIDVTDTTPRTEAFQSVLEDVREAANATSVSVAVGAEASVAVTLADDPDAV
;
A
#
# COMPACT_ATOMS: atom_id res chain seq x y z
N MET A 1 -2.48 -30.26 -1.99
CA MET A 1 -3.91 -30.60 -2.04
C MET A 1 -4.60 -29.92 -0.87
N TRP A 2 -5.54 -29.02 -1.15
CA TRP A 2 -6.37 -28.39 -0.12
C TRP A 2 -7.66 -29.20 0.03
N SER A 3 -8.14 -29.36 1.25
CA SER A 3 -9.28 -30.22 1.58
C SER A 3 -10.11 -29.57 2.68
N TRP A 4 -11.38 -29.28 2.38
CA TRP A 4 -12.29 -28.56 3.28
C TRP A 4 -12.70 -29.38 4.53
N TRP A 5 -12.57 -30.71 4.49
CA TRP A 5 -12.91 -31.63 5.59
C TRP A 5 -11.74 -31.90 6.55
N GLN A 6 -10.53 -31.43 6.25
CA GLN A 6 -9.38 -31.56 7.15
C GLN A 6 -9.54 -30.70 8.40
N SER A 7 -8.98 -31.17 9.52
CA SER A 7 -8.94 -30.38 10.76
C SER A 7 -8.08 -29.13 10.55
N GLY A 8 -8.51 -27.98 11.07
CA GLY A 8 -7.87 -26.68 10.80
C GLY A 8 -8.30 -25.98 9.50
N SER A 9 -9.24 -26.55 8.74
CA SER A 9 -9.83 -25.90 7.56
C SER A 9 -10.59 -24.61 7.93
N VAL A 10 -10.28 -23.50 7.25
CA VAL A 10 -10.95 -22.20 7.42
C VAL A 10 -12.47 -22.28 7.17
N HIS A 11 -12.94 -23.24 6.37
CA HIS A 11 -14.36 -23.42 6.08
C HIS A 11 -15.20 -23.91 7.25
N ARG A 12 -14.57 -24.53 8.25
CA ARG A 12 -15.24 -24.99 9.48
C ARG A 12 -14.85 -24.15 10.69
N ALA A 13 -13.99 -23.14 10.51
CA ALA A 13 -13.61 -22.23 11.57
C ALA A 13 -14.80 -21.33 11.94
N PRO A 14 -15.05 -21.07 13.23
CA PRO A 14 -16.03 -20.08 13.62
C PRO A 14 -15.60 -18.70 13.11
N TRP A 15 -16.57 -17.86 12.77
CA TRP A 15 -16.28 -16.48 12.44
C TRP A 15 -15.68 -15.77 13.67
N PRO A 16 -14.64 -14.94 13.51
CA PRO A 16 -14.03 -14.23 14.63
C PRO A 16 -15.01 -13.23 15.23
N ASN A 17 -14.94 -13.07 16.56
CA ASN A 17 -15.69 -12.03 17.25
C ASN A 17 -14.92 -10.69 17.24
N ALA A 18 -15.61 -9.61 17.58
CA ALA A 18 -15.03 -8.28 17.52
C ALA A 18 -13.85 -8.07 18.50
N SER A 19 -13.82 -8.74 19.66
CA SER A 19 -12.68 -8.63 20.59
C SER A 19 -11.44 -9.31 20.02
N GLN A 20 -11.58 -10.50 19.43
CA GLN A 20 -10.47 -11.20 18.77
C GLN A 20 -9.85 -10.38 17.64
N LEU A 21 -10.67 -9.65 16.87
CA LEU A 21 -10.17 -8.77 15.82
C LEU A 21 -9.41 -7.55 16.39
N ARG A 22 -9.90 -6.97 17.48
CA ARG A 22 -9.20 -5.86 18.16
C ARG A 22 -7.88 -6.32 18.77
N ASP A 23 -7.87 -7.50 19.40
CA ASP A 23 -6.67 -8.08 19.98
C ASP A 23 -5.63 -8.38 18.88
N ALA A 24 -6.08 -8.92 17.74
CA ALA A 24 -5.22 -9.19 16.59
C ALA A 24 -4.70 -7.92 15.90
N ALA A 25 -5.49 -6.83 15.90
CA ALA A 25 -5.06 -5.53 15.39
C ALA A 25 -4.02 -4.85 16.27
N ALA A 26 -3.92 -5.24 17.55
CA ALA A 26 -2.96 -4.75 18.52
C ALA A 26 -2.84 -3.20 18.50
N ASP A 27 -1.64 -2.68 18.28
CA ASP A 27 -1.29 -1.27 18.21
C ASP A 27 -1.24 -0.71 16.78
N GLY A 28 -1.95 -1.34 15.84
CA GLY A 28 -2.03 -0.92 14.45
C GLY A 28 -2.35 0.57 14.31
N ASN A 29 -1.46 1.30 13.64
CA ASN A 29 -1.58 2.75 13.53
C ASN A 29 -2.49 3.13 12.35
N PRO A 30 -3.66 3.77 12.57
CA PRO A 30 -4.58 4.13 11.50
C PRO A 30 -3.99 5.13 10.48
N LEU A 31 -2.95 5.87 10.85
CA LEU A 31 -2.23 6.76 9.93
C LEU A 31 -1.51 5.99 8.82
N ALA A 32 -1.02 4.77 9.11
CA ALA A 32 -0.36 3.93 8.11
C ALA A 32 -1.35 3.57 6.98
N TYR A 33 -2.57 3.17 7.35
CA TYR A 33 -3.65 2.90 6.39
C TYR A 33 -4.01 4.15 5.58
N ALA A 34 -4.23 5.29 6.25
CA ALA A 34 -4.64 6.52 5.58
C ALA A 34 -3.60 6.97 4.55
N MET A 35 -2.33 7.02 4.94
CA MET A 35 -1.24 7.43 4.06
C MET A 35 -1.02 6.44 2.91
N GLY A 36 -1.06 5.13 3.18
CA GLY A 36 -0.97 4.11 2.13
C GLY A 36 -2.11 4.20 1.12
N ALA A 37 -3.35 4.42 1.57
CA ALA A 37 -4.50 4.58 0.69
C ALA A 37 -4.39 5.83 -0.21
N GLU A 38 -3.92 6.95 0.33
CA GLU A 38 -3.69 8.19 -0.41
C GLU A 38 -2.61 8.02 -1.49
N ILE A 39 -1.46 7.42 -1.13
CA ILE A 39 -0.35 7.18 -2.06
C ILE A 39 -0.78 6.24 -3.20
N LEU A 40 -1.44 5.13 -2.89
CA LEU A 40 -1.93 4.19 -3.90
C LEU A 40 -2.99 4.83 -4.80
N SER A 41 -3.81 5.73 -4.26
CA SER A 41 -4.78 6.50 -5.05
C SER A 41 -4.08 7.45 -6.02
N ALA A 42 -3.02 8.14 -5.58
CA ALA A 42 -2.20 8.99 -6.43
C ALA A 42 -1.47 8.20 -7.54
N ALA A 43 -0.87 7.06 -7.21
CA ALA A 43 -0.22 6.19 -8.18
C ALA A 43 -1.20 5.66 -9.23
N ARG A 44 -2.40 5.23 -8.79
CA ARG A 44 -3.48 4.80 -9.69
C ARG A 44 -3.90 5.93 -10.62
N ARG A 45 -4.08 7.13 -10.09
CA ARG A 45 -4.47 8.33 -10.85
C ARG A 45 -3.45 8.62 -11.95
N ALA A 46 -2.17 8.72 -11.60
CA ALA A 46 -1.08 8.98 -12.55
C ALA A 46 -1.11 7.97 -13.72
N LYS A 47 -1.22 6.67 -13.42
CA LYS A 47 -1.34 5.62 -14.47
C LYS A 47 -2.54 5.86 -15.39
N THR A 48 -3.71 6.14 -14.81
CA THR A 48 -4.94 6.32 -15.60
C THR A 48 -4.91 7.59 -16.46
N GLU A 49 -4.38 8.70 -15.93
CA GLU A 49 -4.25 9.98 -16.65
C GLU A 49 -3.26 9.86 -17.81
N SER A 50 -2.20 9.06 -17.65
CA SER A 50 -1.27 8.69 -18.73
C SER A 50 -1.77 7.57 -19.64
N LYS A 51 -3.03 7.13 -19.50
CA LYS A 51 -3.64 6.03 -20.29
C LYS A 51 -2.86 4.71 -20.23
N ARG A 52 -2.17 4.46 -19.11
CA ARG A 52 -1.43 3.23 -18.85
C ARG A 52 -2.29 2.23 -18.08
N SER A 53 -1.96 0.94 -18.22
CA SER A 53 -2.61 -0.11 -17.43
C SER A 53 -2.21 -0.01 -15.96
N LEU A 54 -3.00 -0.59 -15.05
CA LEU A 54 -2.65 -0.60 -13.62
C LEU A 54 -1.39 -1.40 -13.29
N LYS A 55 -1.01 -2.33 -14.18
CA LYS A 55 0.23 -3.11 -14.09
C LYS A 55 1.45 -2.29 -14.51
N TRP A 56 1.27 -1.12 -15.12
CA TRP A 56 2.39 -0.30 -15.58
C TRP A 56 3.34 0.04 -14.41
N PRO A 57 4.66 -0.10 -14.59
CA PRO A 57 5.61 0.19 -13.53
C PRO A 57 5.69 1.69 -13.21
N VAL A 58 5.92 1.99 -11.94
CA VAL A 58 6.22 3.33 -11.42
C VAL A 58 7.72 3.36 -11.13
N ASP A 59 8.42 4.40 -11.54
CA ASP A 59 9.85 4.50 -11.26
C ASP A 59 10.08 5.00 -9.83
N VAL A 60 9.50 6.15 -9.51
CA VAL A 60 9.60 6.73 -8.17
C VAL A 60 8.26 7.30 -7.70
N ILE A 61 8.00 7.13 -6.41
CA ILE A 61 6.97 7.86 -5.67
C ILE A 61 7.66 8.70 -4.60
N ASP A 62 7.57 10.01 -4.72
CA ASP A 62 8.11 10.93 -3.73
C ASP A 62 7.00 11.43 -2.82
N VAL A 63 7.13 11.18 -1.52
CA VAL A 63 6.13 11.51 -0.52
C VAL A 63 6.71 12.49 0.49
N THR A 64 6.02 13.61 0.70
CA THR A 64 6.32 14.53 1.79
C THR A 64 5.10 14.65 2.69
N ASP A 65 5.29 14.48 4.00
CA ASP A 65 4.22 14.65 4.99
C ASP A 65 4.81 14.94 6.38
N THR A 66 3.95 15.15 7.36
CA THR A 66 4.30 15.35 8.77
C THR A 66 5.02 14.15 9.39
N THR A 67 5.84 14.40 10.41
CA THR A 67 6.58 13.34 11.14
C THR A 67 5.68 12.19 11.62
N PRO A 68 4.51 12.42 12.28
CA PRO A 68 3.69 11.31 12.76
C PRO A 68 3.16 10.41 11.64
N ARG A 69 2.89 10.98 10.46
CA ARG A 69 2.38 10.23 9.31
C ARG A 69 3.51 9.48 8.60
N THR A 70 4.65 10.13 8.37
CA THR A 70 5.82 9.49 7.75
C THR A 70 6.38 8.36 8.60
N GLU A 71 6.41 8.50 9.93
CA GLU A 71 6.80 7.43 10.86
C GLU A 71 5.81 6.26 10.83
N ALA A 72 4.50 6.54 10.84
CA ALA A 72 3.48 5.50 10.71
C ALA A 72 3.58 4.73 9.38
N PHE A 73 3.84 5.46 8.29
CA PHE A 73 3.93 4.89 6.95
C PHE A 73 5.09 3.91 6.77
N GLN A 74 6.17 4.03 7.54
CA GLN A 74 7.29 3.08 7.48
C GLN A 74 6.84 1.62 7.67
N SER A 75 5.78 1.38 8.46
CA SER A 75 5.24 0.04 8.69
C SER A 75 4.59 -0.62 7.46
N VAL A 76 4.22 0.16 6.44
CA VAL A 76 3.51 -0.28 5.23
C VAL A 76 4.21 0.11 3.93
N LEU A 77 5.44 0.64 4.02
CA LEU A 77 6.17 1.18 2.88
C LEU A 77 6.36 0.13 1.77
N GLU A 78 6.82 -1.06 2.12
CA GLU A 78 7.06 -2.13 1.15
C GLU A 78 5.76 -2.64 0.52
N ASP A 79 4.69 -2.81 1.31
CA ASP A 79 3.37 -3.20 0.78
C ASP A 79 2.87 -2.18 -0.24
N VAL A 80 3.05 -0.88 0.03
CA VAL A 80 2.65 0.19 -0.89
C VAL A 80 3.55 0.25 -2.12
N ARG A 81 4.87 0.05 -1.97
CA ARG A 81 5.81 -0.04 -3.10
C ARG A 81 5.42 -1.19 -4.04
N GLU A 82 5.14 -2.37 -3.50
CA GLU A 82 4.73 -3.54 -4.27
C GLU A 82 3.35 -3.35 -4.92
N ALA A 83 2.35 -2.90 -4.15
CA ALA A 83 1.00 -2.68 -4.65
C ALA A 83 0.95 -1.59 -5.73
N ALA A 84 1.82 -0.59 -5.66
CA ALA A 84 1.96 0.44 -6.68
C ALA A 84 2.76 -0.03 -7.92
N ASN A 85 3.40 -1.20 -7.87
CA ASN A 85 4.43 -1.62 -8.83
C ASN A 85 5.53 -0.55 -9.00
N ALA A 86 6.05 -0.06 -7.88
CA ALA A 86 7.06 0.99 -7.85
C ALA A 86 8.47 0.43 -7.66
N THR A 87 9.44 0.97 -8.41
CA THR A 87 10.87 0.67 -8.19
C THR A 87 11.31 1.26 -6.85
N SER A 88 10.88 2.48 -6.51
CA SER A 88 11.26 3.14 -5.27
C SER A 88 10.14 4.03 -4.70
N VAL A 89 10.15 4.19 -3.37
CA VAL A 89 9.32 5.15 -2.64
C VAL A 89 10.23 5.96 -1.72
N SER A 90 10.29 7.27 -1.93
CA SER A 90 11.05 8.19 -1.09
C SER A 90 10.09 8.91 -0.13
N VAL A 91 10.52 9.10 1.12
CA VAL A 91 9.71 9.71 2.17
C VAL A 91 10.51 10.82 2.83
N ALA A 92 9.97 12.04 2.80
CA ALA A 92 10.54 13.22 3.42
C ALA A 92 9.56 13.83 4.43
N VAL A 93 10.10 14.50 5.45
CA VAL A 93 9.29 15.24 6.42
C VAL A 93 9.07 16.67 5.93
N GLY A 94 7.82 17.12 5.90
CA GLY A 94 7.45 18.49 5.53
C GLY A 94 6.09 18.91 6.11
N ALA A 95 5.84 20.23 6.10
CA ALA A 95 4.60 20.80 6.65
C ALA A 95 3.42 20.68 5.69
N GLU A 96 3.67 20.62 4.38
CA GLU A 96 2.67 20.48 3.33
C GLU A 96 2.73 19.06 2.76
N ALA A 97 1.58 18.37 2.75
CA ALA A 97 1.50 17.01 2.26
C ALA A 97 1.53 16.98 0.73
N SER A 98 2.41 16.17 0.15
CA SER A 98 2.52 16.02 -1.30
C SER A 98 2.90 14.59 -1.70
N VAL A 99 2.32 14.11 -2.79
CA VAL A 99 2.69 12.84 -3.44
C VAL A 99 2.95 13.11 -4.91
N ALA A 100 4.19 12.93 -5.35
CA ALA A 100 4.57 12.99 -6.75
C ALA A 100 4.86 11.57 -7.27
N VAL A 101 4.40 11.27 -8.48
CA VAL A 101 4.52 9.94 -9.08
C VAL A 101 5.14 10.07 -10.45
N THR A 102 6.28 9.42 -10.66
CA THR A 102 6.93 9.32 -11.95
C THR A 102 6.72 7.90 -12.49
N LEU A 103 6.01 7.79 -13.61
CA LEU A 103 5.84 6.50 -14.29
C LEU A 103 7.13 6.14 -15.02
N ALA A 104 7.44 4.85 -15.06
CA ALA A 104 8.54 4.38 -15.90
C ALA A 104 8.24 4.66 -17.39
N ASP A 105 9.29 4.89 -18.16
CA ASP A 105 9.25 4.86 -19.62
C ASP A 105 8.75 3.50 -20.12
N ASP A 106 8.40 3.42 -21.40
CA ASP A 106 7.84 2.21 -21.99
C ASP A 106 8.74 1.00 -21.72
N PRO A 107 8.33 0.06 -20.83
CA PRO A 107 9.17 -1.06 -20.43
C PRO A 107 9.39 -2.04 -21.58
N ASP A 108 8.60 -1.92 -22.65
CA ASP A 108 8.68 -2.75 -23.86
C ASP A 108 9.32 -2.00 -25.05
N ALA A 109 9.74 -0.73 -24.88
CA ALA A 109 10.46 -0.01 -25.93
C ALA A 109 11.93 -0.43 -25.96
N VAL A 110 12.24 -1.39 -26.83
CA VAL A 110 13.59 -1.73 -27.29
C VAL A 110 13.74 -1.33 -28.75
#